data_AF-A0A3M1XEW0-F1
#
_entry.id   AF-A0A3M1XEW0-F1
#
_cell.length_a   1.000
_cell.length_b   1.000
_cell.length_c   1.000
_cell.angle_alpha   90.00
_cell.angle_beta   90.00
_cell.angle_gamma   90.00
#
_symmetry.space_group_name_H-M   'P 1'
#
loop_
_entity.id
_entity.type
_entity.pdbx_description
1 polymer ?
#
loop_
_entity_poly.entity_id
_entity_poly.type
_entity_poly.pdbx_seq_one_letter_code
_entity_poly.pdbx_strand_id
1 'polypeptide(L)'
;GYAALKELEHLMQLGPVDRPGGRSYRLAQVAQGIFLPEPYPGAFAALLQRFEILSDFWMAAAEILYDGPEDERLSYYLRLNFQALYPYLSPAGQTQFHSLLGI
;
A
#
# COMPACT_ATOMS: atom_id res chain seq x y z
N GLY A 1 -6.87 -6.18 -10.21
CA GLY A 1 -6.62 -7.62 -10.52
C GLY A 1 -5.24 -8.03 -10.04
N TYR A 2 -4.93 -9.33 -10.03
CA TYR A 2 -3.68 -9.90 -9.48
C TYR A 2 -2.39 -9.26 -10.03
N ALA A 3 -2.40 -8.75 -11.27
CA ALA A 3 -1.28 -8.01 -11.85
C ALA A 3 -1.05 -6.63 -11.19
N ALA A 4 -2.12 -5.86 -10.94
CA ALA A 4 -2.04 -4.58 -10.25
C ALA A 4 -1.56 -4.75 -8.80
N LEU A 5 -1.84 -5.91 -8.20
CA LEU A 5 -1.36 -6.27 -6.86
C LEU A 5 0.14 -6.49 -6.81
N LYS A 6 0.71 -7.21 -7.78
CA LYS A 6 2.17 -7.36 -7.91
C LYS A 6 2.87 -6.03 -8.19
N GLU A 7 2.26 -5.16 -9.00
CA GLU A 7 2.81 -3.83 -9.28
C GLU A 7 2.77 -2.94 -8.03
N LEU A 8 1.68 -3.02 -7.25
CA LEU A 8 1.58 -2.32 -5.97
C LEU A 8 2.54 -2.89 -4.93
N GLU A 9 2.76 -4.21 -4.87
CA GLU A 9 3.82 -4.83 -4.08
C GLU A 9 5.21 -4.35 -4.52
N HIS A 10 5.43 -4.13 -5.81
CA HIS A 10 6.68 -3.57 -6.34
C HIS A 10 6.89 -2.11 -5.92
N LEU A 11 5.85 -1.27 -6.07
CA LEU A 11 5.80 0.10 -5.53
C LEU A 11 5.97 0.13 -4.01
N MET A 12 5.52 -0.92 -3.32
CA MET A 12 5.62 -1.10 -1.88
C MET A 12 6.74 -2.05 -1.44
N GLN A 13 7.82 -2.23 -2.22
CA GLN A 13 9.09 -2.83 -1.71
C GLN A 13 9.80 -1.92 -0.68
N LEU A 14 9.01 -1.20 0.09
CA LEU A 14 9.24 -0.74 1.43
C LEU A 14 9.56 -1.96 2.31
N GLY A 15 10.78 -2.49 2.23
CA GLY A 15 11.22 -3.53 3.14
C GLY A 15 11.05 -3.07 4.62
N PRO A 16 11.04 -4.03 5.57
CA PRO A 16 11.02 -3.74 7.00
C PRO A 16 11.97 -2.62 7.35
N VAL A 17 11.56 -1.72 8.25
CA VAL A 17 12.32 -0.50 8.64
C VAL A 17 13.73 -0.85 9.13
N ASP A 18 13.83 -2.03 9.71
CA ASP A 18 14.95 -2.72 10.33
C ASP A 18 15.80 -3.55 9.35
N ARG A 19 15.37 -3.73 8.08
CA ARG A 19 16.24 -4.30 7.04
C ARG A 19 17.15 -3.20 6.46
N PRO A 20 18.48 -3.43 6.39
CA PRO A 20 19.40 -2.53 5.73
C PRO A 20 19.12 -2.53 4.21
N GLY A 21 18.26 -1.60 3.77
CA GLY A 21 17.79 -1.47 2.39
C GLY A 21 16.46 -0.70 2.26
N GLY A 22 15.58 -0.79 3.26
CA GLY A 22 14.24 -0.16 3.20
C GLY A 22 14.26 1.36 3.11
N ARG A 23 15.25 2.02 3.74
CA ARG A 23 15.41 3.49 3.70
C ARG A 23 15.90 3.99 2.34
N SER A 24 16.84 3.28 1.73
CA SER A 24 17.41 3.64 0.42
C SER A 24 16.37 3.53 -0.70
N TYR A 25 15.49 2.53 -0.64
CA TYR A 25 14.42 2.34 -1.62
C TYR A 25 13.36 3.46 -1.56
N ARG A 26 12.99 3.89 -0.34
CA ARG A 26 12.08 5.04 -0.14
C ARG A 26 12.62 6.33 -0.73
N LEU A 27 13.91 6.61 -0.48
CA LEU A 27 14.56 7.80 -1.03
C LEU A 27 14.64 7.74 -2.56
N ALA A 28 14.82 6.55 -3.16
CA ALA A 28 14.81 6.37 -4.60
C ALA A 28 13.42 6.66 -5.21
N GLN A 29 12.33 6.22 -4.58
CA GLN A 29 10.98 6.47 -5.13
C GLN A 29 10.50 7.92 -4.93
N VAL A 30 10.94 8.58 -3.85
CA VAL A 30 10.79 10.04 -3.71
C VAL A 30 11.60 10.75 -4.80
N ALA A 31 12.84 10.30 -5.07
CA ALA A 31 13.67 10.86 -6.13
C ALA A 31 13.10 10.63 -7.55
N GLN A 32 12.33 9.56 -7.75
CA GLN A 32 11.60 9.28 -8.99
C GLN A 32 10.25 10.03 -9.08
N GLY A 33 9.87 10.79 -8.05
CA GLY A 33 8.67 11.61 -8.05
C GLY A 33 7.37 10.82 -7.91
N ILE A 34 7.41 9.55 -7.50
CA ILE A 34 6.22 8.71 -7.28
C ILE A 34 5.61 9.01 -5.90
N PHE A 35 6.47 9.15 -4.89
CA PHE A 35 6.09 9.43 -3.51
C PHE A 35 6.38 10.87 -3.13
N LEU A 36 5.54 11.42 -2.26
CA LEU A 36 5.86 12.64 -1.53
C LEU A 36 7.00 12.38 -0.53
N PRO A 37 7.76 13.41 -0.14
CA PRO A 37 8.63 13.35 1.03
C PRO A 37 7.84 12.89 2.27
N GLU A 38 8.54 12.28 3.24
CA GLU A 38 7.91 11.90 4.50
C GLU A 38 7.22 13.13 5.14
N PRO A 39 5.91 13.08 5.44
CA PRO A 39 5.21 14.21 6.06
C PRO A 39 5.67 14.46 7.50
N TYR A 40 6.21 13.44 8.16
CA TYR A 40 6.87 13.52 9.47
C TYR A 40 7.84 12.34 9.63
N PRO A 41 8.84 12.43 10.54
CA PRO A 41 9.81 11.36 10.74
C PRO A 41 9.13 10.02 11.06
N GLY A 42 9.39 9.00 10.23
CA GLY A 42 8.87 7.66 10.45
C GLY A 42 7.44 7.44 9.92
N ALA A 43 6.87 8.38 9.16
CA ALA A 43 5.53 8.21 8.59
C ALA A 43 5.42 6.96 7.70
N PHE A 44 6.44 6.66 6.88
CA PHE A 44 6.47 5.43 6.08
C PHE A 44 6.66 4.17 6.91
N ALA A 45 7.42 4.24 8.01
CA ALA A 45 7.54 3.12 8.95
C ALA A 45 6.18 2.78 9.57
N ALA A 46 5.45 3.80 10.03
CA ALA A 46 4.10 3.63 10.54
C ALA A 46 3.11 3.12 9.48
N LEU A 47 3.25 3.56 8.22
CA LEU A 47 2.45 3.04 7.11
C LEU A 47 2.68 1.53 6.88
N LEU A 48 3.94 1.09 6.89
CA LEU A 48 4.26 -0.34 6.76
C LEU A 48 3.69 -1.17 7.88
N GLN A 49 3.83 -0.70 9.12
CA GLN A 49 3.28 -1.39 10.27
C GLN A 49 1.76 -1.52 10.17
N ARG A 50 1.06 -0.52 9.62
CA ARG A 50 -0.38 -0.62 9.33
C ARG A 50 -0.67 -1.66 8.26
N PHE A 51 0.13 -1.74 7.19
CA PHE A 51 -0.02 -2.77 6.16
C PHE A 51 0.13 -4.18 6.74
N GLU A 52 1.11 -4.40 7.62
CA GLU A 52 1.33 -5.68 8.30
C GLU A 52 0.12 -6.05 9.16
N ILE A 53 -0.31 -5.15 10.05
CA ILE A 53 -1.48 -5.36 10.91
C ILE A 53 -2.72 -5.66 10.07
N LEU A 54 -3.03 -4.85 9.07
CA LEU A 54 -4.23 -5.05 8.25
C LEU A 54 -4.16 -6.36 7.43
N SER A 55 -2.98 -6.75 6.95
CA SER A 55 -2.78 -8.00 6.21
C SER A 55 -2.89 -9.24 7.10
N ASP A 56 -2.56 -9.13 8.40
CA ASP A 56 -2.71 -10.26 9.32
C ASP A 56 -4.16 -10.48 9.75
N PHE A 57 -4.96 -9.42 9.84
CA PHE A 57 -6.30 -9.46 10.45
C PHE A 57 -7.48 -9.34 9.47
N TRP A 58 -7.25 -9.13 8.17
CA TRP A 58 -8.34 -8.90 7.21
C TRP A 58 -9.37 -10.05 7.15
N MET A 59 -8.94 -11.31 7.29
CA MET A 59 -9.85 -12.46 7.25
C MET A 59 -10.84 -12.43 8.42
N ALA A 60 -10.34 -12.19 9.64
CA ALA A 60 -11.19 -12.10 10.82
C ALA A 60 -12.15 -10.91 10.74
N ALA A 61 -11.69 -9.77 10.20
CA ALA A 61 -12.56 -8.63 9.93
C ALA A 61 -13.65 -8.98 8.90
N ALA A 62 -13.32 -9.75 7.87
CA ALA A 62 -14.24 -10.10 6.80
C ALA A 62 -15.42 -10.97 7.29
N GLU A 63 -15.18 -11.90 8.21
CA GLU A 63 -16.25 -12.73 8.80
C GLU A 63 -17.30 -11.91 9.57
N ILE A 64 -16.94 -10.70 10.03
CA ILE A 64 -17.81 -9.85 10.86
C ILE A 64 -18.38 -8.69 10.05
N LEU A 65 -17.58 -8.09 9.17
CA LEU A 65 -17.84 -6.77 8.57
C LEU A 65 -18.12 -6.82 7.07
N TYR A 66 -17.79 -7.92 6.37
CA TYR A 66 -17.98 -8.00 4.92
C TYR A 66 -19.29 -8.68 4.57
N ASP A 67 -20.17 -7.95 3.89
CA ASP A 67 -21.50 -8.39 3.47
C ASP A 67 -21.63 -8.63 1.96
N GLY A 68 -20.52 -8.51 1.22
CA GLY A 68 -20.46 -8.70 -0.23
C GLY A 68 -20.25 -10.15 -0.69
N PRO A 69 -20.11 -10.37 -2.01
CA PRO A 69 -19.84 -11.69 -2.58
C PRO A 69 -18.52 -12.30 -2.10
N GLU A 70 -18.55 -13.60 -1.76
CA GLU A 70 -17.38 -14.31 -1.22
C GLU A 70 -16.15 -14.23 -2.14
N ASP A 71 -16.34 -14.26 -3.45
CA ASP A 71 -15.29 -14.16 -4.47
C ASP A 71 -14.69 -12.75 -4.61
N GLU A 72 -15.37 -11.72 -4.13
CA GLU A 72 -14.88 -10.34 -4.11
C GLU A 72 -14.14 -9.97 -2.81
N ARG A 73 -14.35 -10.72 -1.72
CA ARG A 73 -13.83 -10.46 -0.37
C ARG A 73 -12.34 -10.13 -0.33
N LEU A 74 -11.50 -10.98 -0.93
CA LEU A 74 -10.05 -10.78 -0.98
C LEU A 74 -9.70 -9.48 -1.70
N SER A 75 -10.33 -9.24 -2.86
CA SER A 75 -10.08 -8.05 -3.66
C SER A 75 -10.50 -6.76 -2.94
N TYR A 76 -11.57 -6.81 -2.16
CA TYR A 76 -12.03 -5.69 -1.33
C TYR A 76 -10.98 -5.30 -0.28
N TYR A 77 -10.53 -6.24 0.54
CA TYR A 77 -9.58 -5.93 1.62
C TYR A 77 -8.19 -5.55 1.10
N LEU A 78 -7.76 -6.14 -0.02
CA LEU A 78 -6.55 -5.71 -0.68
C LEU A 78 -6.65 -4.25 -1.15
N ARG A 79 -7.73 -3.87 -1.86
CA ARG A 79 -7.95 -2.47 -2.27
C ARG A 79 -7.99 -1.53 -1.07
N LEU A 80 -8.72 -1.89 -0.02
CA LEU A 80 -8.83 -1.11 1.21
C LEU A 80 -7.45 -0.86 1.83
N ASN A 81 -6.62 -1.90 1.90
CA ASN A 81 -5.28 -1.78 2.44
C ASN A 81 -4.44 -0.84 1.56
N PHE A 82 -4.36 -1.07 0.24
CA PHE A 82 -3.56 -0.25 -0.68
C PHE A 82 -4.00 1.22 -0.78
N GLN A 83 -5.26 1.54 -0.50
CA GLN A 83 -5.72 2.93 -0.40
C GLN A 83 -5.02 3.72 0.71
N ALA A 84 -4.48 3.07 1.74
CA ALA A 84 -3.67 3.70 2.76
C ALA A 84 -2.38 4.34 2.21
N LEU A 85 -1.93 3.91 1.01
CA LEU A 85 -0.79 4.48 0.30
C LEU A 85 -1.09 5.87 -0.29
N TYR A 86 -2.34 6.11 -0.68
CA TYR A 86 -2.74 7.26 -1.51
C TYR A 86 -2.29 8.64 -0.96
N PRO A 87 -2.39 8.93 0.35
CA PRO A 87 -1.95 10.20 0.91
C PRO A 87 -0.43 10.45 0.81
N TYR A 88 0.35 9.40 0.55
CA TYR A 88 1.81 9.47 0.43
C TYR A 88 2.29 9.59 -1.02
N LEU A 89 1.37 9.51 -1.98
CA LEU A 89 1.69 9.60 -3.40
C LEU A 89 1.75 11.06 -3.87
N SER A 90 2.68 11.34 -4.77
CA SER A 90 2.67 12.59 -5.53
C SER A 90 1.47 12.62 -6.50
N PRO A 91 1.14 13.76 -7.13
CA PRO A 91 0.13 13.78 -8.20
C PRO A 91 0.39 12.76 -9.33
N ALA A 92 1.67 12.53 -9.68
CA ALA A 92 2.05 11.51 -10.65
C ALA A 92 1.83 10.10 -10.10
N GLY A 93 2.19 9.84 -8.85
CA GLY A 93 1.92 8.57 -8.17
C GLY A 93 0.41 8.27 -8.05
N GLN A 94 -0.40 9.27 -7.75
CA GLN A 94 -1.87 9.16 -7.68
C GLN A 94 -2.46 8.78 -9.04
N THR A 95 -1.95 9.39 -10.12
CA THR A 95 -2.36 9.04 -11.49
C THR A 95 -2.06 7.58 -11.82
N GLN A 96 -0.87 7.09 -11.46
CA GLN A 96 -0.52 5.68 -11.63
C GLN A 96 -1.39 4.76 -10.76
N PHE A 97 -1.64 5.15 -9.51
CA PHE A 97 -2.48 4.39 -8.59
C PHE A 97 -3.91 4.22 -9.10
N HIS A 98 -4.52 5.30 -9.62
CA HIS A 98 -5.82 5.28 -10.29
C HIS A 98 -5.82 4.33 -11.49
N SER A 99 -4.81 4.43 -12.36
CA SER A 99 -4.67 3.53 -13.51
C SER A 99 -4.54 2.06 -13.11
N LEU A 100 -3.87 1.75 -11.99
CA LEU A 100 -3.67 0.38 -11.50
C LEU A 100 -4.95 -0.21 -10.88
N LEU A 101 -5.71 0.60 -10.15
CA LEU A 101 -6.93 0.15 -9.48
C LEU A 101 -8.19 0.25 -10.36
N GLY A 102 -8.09 0.91 -11.52
CA GLY A 102 -9.21 1.14 -12.42
C GLY A 102 -10.27 2.06 -11.79
N ILE A 103 -9.82 3.08 -11.06
CA ILE A 103 -10.65 4.10 -10.41
C ILE A 103 -10.28 5.49 -10.91
#